data_AF-A0A1J6VYF0-F1
#
_entry.id   AF-A0A1J6VYF0-F1
#
_cell.length_a   1.000
_cell.length_b   1.000
_cell.length_c   1.000
_cell.angle_alpha   90.00
_cell.angle_beta   90.00
_cell.angle_gamma   90.00
#
_symmetry.space_group_name_H-M   'P 1'
#
loop_
_entity.id
_entity.type
_entity.pdbx_description
1 polymer ?
#
loop_
_entity_poly.entity_id
_entity_poly.type
_entity_poly.pdbx_seq_one_letter_code
_entity_poly.pdbx_strand_id
1 'polypeptide(L)' 'MEVDKGKKELPDFKELDDRLIAEPSQGPFFEIKTNLDTPVTEDNPYISSETSNEEIEKIKRFFDDDVY' A
#
# COMPACT_ATOMS: atom_id res chain seq x y z
N MET A 1 -7.23 14.79 46.17
CA MET A 1 -6.51 13.77 45.38
C MET A 1 -6.93 13.98 43.95
N GLU A 2 -6.02 14.50 43.11
CA GLU A 2 -6.28 14.69 41.68
C GLU A 2 -6.49 13.34 41.01
N VAL A 3 -7.54 13.26 40.19
CA VAL A 3 -7.83 12.08 39.37
C VAL A 3 -7.23 12.35 38.01
N ASP A 4 -6.02 11.85 37.77
CA ASP A 4 -5.40 11.91 36.44
C ASP A 4 -6.13 10.93 35.50
N LYS A 5 -7.17 11.42 34.81
CA LYS A 5 -7.93 10.69 33.79
C LYS A 5 -7.41 10.99 32.38
N GLY A 6 -6.11 11.23 32.23
CA GLY A 6 -5.53 11.84 31.03
C GLY A 6 -4.67 10.96 30.13
N LYS A 7 -4.56 9.65 30.35
CA LYS A 7 -3.69 8.79 29.51
C LYS A 7 -4.41 7.52 29.06
N LYS A 8 -5.27 7.65 28.05
CA LYS A 8 -5.35 6.57 27.06
C LYS A 8 -3.98 6.55 26.40
N GLU A 9 -3.27 5.44 26.48
CA GLU A 9 -1.98 5.23 25.82
C GLU A 9 -2.13 5.61 24.34
N LEU A 10 -1.63 6.79 23.99
CA LEU A 10 -1.53 7.22 22.60
C LEU A 10 -0.41 6.39 21.99
N PRO A 11 -0.58 5.84 20.77
CA PRO A 11 0.50 5.14 20.08
C PRO A 11 1.71 6.06 19.99
N ASP A 12 2.92 5.51 20.13
CA ASP A 12 4.14 6.30 19.95
C ASP A 12 4.46 6.56 18.47
N PHE A 13 3.64 5.99 17.57
CA PHE A 13 3.67 6.12 16.11
C PHE A 13 5.03 5.79 15.49
N LYS A 14 5.81 4.93 16.16
CA LYS A 14 7.11 4.49 15.65
C LYS A 14 6.97 3.41 14.60
N GLU A 15 5.99 2.53 14.76
CA GLU A 15 5.73 1.44 13.82
C GLU A 15 4.63 1.87 12.82
N LEU A 16 4.64 1.26 11.64
CA LEU A 16 3.66 1.55 10.59
C LEU A 16 2.24 1.18 11.04
N ASP A 17 2.13 0.08 11.79
CA ASP A 17 0.86 -0.47 12.24
C ASP A 17 0.22 0.40 13.35
N ASP A 18 1.01 1.19 14.07
CA ASP A 18 0.52 2.18 15.05
C ASP A 18 -0.35 3.26 14.41
N ARG A 19 -0.22 3.46 13.09
CA ARG A 19 -1.01 4.44 12.32
C ARG A 19 -2.31 3.86 11.78
N LEU A 20 -2.50 2.54 11.86
CA LEU A 20 -3.70 1.88 11.39
C LEU A 20 -4.81 2.06 12.44
N ILE A 21 -5.92 2.66 12.01
CA ILE A 21 -7.10 2.84 12.87
C ILE A 21 -7.86 1.52 13.03
N ALA A 22 -7.67 0.57 12.11
CA ALA A 22 -8.21 -0.78 12.16
C ALA A 22 -7.28 -1.76 11.44
N GLU A 23 -7.26 -3.01 11.90
CA GLU A 23 -6.50 -4.08 11.27
C GLU A 23 -7.05 -4.40 9.85
N PRO A 24 -6.17 -4.83 8.92
CA PRO A 24 -6.60 -5.22 7.59
C PRO A 24 -7.56 -6.41 7.64
N SER A 25 -8.58 -6.39 6.77
CA SER A 25 -9.55 -7.47 6.62
C SER A 25 -8.84 -8.80 6.34
N GLN A 26 -9.19 -9.83 7.11
CA GLN A 26 -8.69 -11.20 6.91
C GLN A 26 -9.50 -11.98 5.85
N GLY A 27 -10.50 -11.33 5.24
CA GLY A 27 -11.32 -11.91 4.17
C GLY A 27 -10.65 -11.82 2.80
N PRO A 28 -11.24 -12.45 1.76
CA PRO A 28 -10.73 -12.34 0.40
C PRO A 28 -10.81 -10.90 -0.10
N PHE A 29 -9.76 -10.45 -0.79
CA PHE A 29 -9.76 -9.22 -1.58
C PHE A 29 -10.09 -9.58 -3.02
N PHE A 30 -11.01 -8.83 -3.64
CA PHE A 30 -11.33 -9.00 -5.05
C PHE A 30 -10.81 -7.80 -5.83
N GLU A 31 -9.92 -8.06 -6.77
CA GLU A 31 -9.50 -7.09 -7.77
C GLU A 31 -10.21 -7.42 -9.09
N ILE A 32 -10.95 -6.46 -9.64
CA ILE A 32 -11.67 -6.62 -10.91
C ILE A 32 -11.01 -5.72 -11.93
N LYS A 33 -10.16 -6.31 -12.78
CA LYS A 33 -9.49 -5.62 -13.90
C LYS A 33 -10.41 -5.62 -15.13
N THR A 34 -10.51 -4.50 -15.82
CA THR A 34 -11.30 -4.33 -17.05
C THR A 34 -10.40 -4.03 -18.26
N ASN A 35 -10.92 -4.23 -19.47
CA ASN A 35 -10.21 -3.85 -20.71
C ASN A 35 -10.00 -2.33 -20.87
N LEU A 36 -10.61 -1.51 -19.99
CA LEU A 36 -10.45 -0.05 -19.98
C LEU A 36 -9.37 0.41 -18.99
N ASP A 37 -8.84 -0.50 -18.17
CA ASP A 37 -7.79 -0.14 -17.21
C ASP A 37 -6.46 0.03 -17.95
N THR A 38 -5.75 1.11 -17.63
CA THR A 38 -4.45 1.40 -18.21
C THR A 38 -3.40 0.39 -17.73
N PRO A 39 -2.49 -0.06 -18.62
CA PRO A 39 -1.44 -1.00 -18.23
C PRO A 39 -0.50 -0.35 -17.20
N VAL A 40 0.11 -1.16 -16.34
CA VAL A 40 1.08 -0.71 -15.31
C VAL A 40 2.23 0.12 -15.89
N THR A 41 2.51 -0.04 -17.18
CA THR A 41 3.56 0.71 -17.90
C THR A 41 3.18 2.12 -18.30
N GLU A 42 1.89 2.45 -18.32
CA GLU A 42 1.37 3.76 -18.73
C GLU A 42 0.86 4.53 -17.50
N ASP A 43 1.12 5.84 -17.45
CA ASP A 43 0.73 6.74 -16.36
C ASP A 43 1.18 6.32 -14.94
N ASN A 44 2.19 5.47 -14.85
CA ASN A 44 2.73 5.02 -13.58
C ASN A 44 3.80 6.00 -13.06
N PRO A 45 3.62 6.58 -11.85
CA PRO A 45 4.54 7.58 -11.29
C PRO A 45 5.95 7.02 -11.01
N TYR A 46 6.11 5.70 -10.99
CA TYR A 46 7.40 5.03 -10.82
C TYR A 46 8.13 4.81 -12.15
N ILE A 47 7.48 5.08 -13.29
CA ILE A 47 8.06 4.95 -14.63
C ILE A 47 8.29 6.34 -15.21
N SER A 48 9.54 6.63 -15.53
CA SER A 48 10.00 7.86 -16.17
C SER A 48 10.75 7.53 -17.46
N SER A 49 11.06 8.55 -18.26
CA SER A 49 11.89 8.40 -19.46
C SER A 49 13.30 7.88 -19.19
N GLU A 50 13.77 7.97 -17.94
CA GLU A 50 15.12 7.53 -17.54
C GLU A 50 15.11 6.14 -16.88
N THR A 51 13.93 5.56 -16.64
CA THR A 51 13.79 4.26 -15.99
C THR A 51 14.33 3.16 -16.91
N SER A 52 15.23 2.33 -16.40
CA SER A 52 15.81 1.24 -17.19
C SER A 52 14.78 0.14 -17.47
N ASN A 53 15.00 -0.64 -18.53
CA ASN A 53 14.14 -1.77 -18.86
C ASN A 53 14.06 -2.80 -17.71
N GLU A 54 15.16 -3.00 -16.97
CA GLU A 54 15.20 -3.91 -15.82
C GLU A 54 14.32 -3.42 -14.66
N GLU A 55 14.26 -2.10 -14.44
CA GLU A 55 13.41 -1.50 -13.43
C GLU A 55 11.94 -1.53 -13.84
N ILE A 56 11.63 -1.28 -15.11
CA ILE A 56 10.27 -1.41 -15.65
C ILE A 56 9.75 -2.84 -15.45
N GLU A 57 10.57 -3.87 -15.71
CA GLU A 57 10.18 -5.26 -15.49
C GLU A 57 9.97 -5.59 -14.00
N LYS A 58 10.74 -4.98 -13.09
CA LYS A 58 10.50 -5.12 -11.64
C LYS A 58 9.20 -4.45 -11.22
N ILE A 59 8.91 -3.27 -11.77
CA ILE A 59 7.67 -2.53 -11.50
C ILE A 59 6.47 -3.32 -12.00
N LYS A 60 6.51 -3.79 -13.26
CA LYS A 60 5.47 -4.68 -13.80
C LYS A 60 5.26 -5.86 -12.90
N ARG A 61 6.33 -6.59 -12.54
CA ARG A 61 6.23 -7.73 -11.64
C ARG A 61 5.60 -7.35 -10.30
N PHE A 62 5.96 -6.22 -9.70
CA PHE A 62 5.39 -5.81 -8.41
C PHE A 62 3.87 -5.53 -8.45
N PHE A 63 3.38 -4.95 -9.54
CA PHE A 63 1.96 -4.57 -9.69
C PHE A 63 1.11 -5.62 -10.41
N ASP A 64 1.72 -6.44 -11.28
CA ASP A 64 1.08 -7.52 -12.03
C ASP A 64 1.25 -8.88 -11.34
N ASP A 65 2.12 -9.01 -10.32
CA ASP A 65 2.15 -10.21 -9.49
C ASP A 65 0.83 -10.26 -8.71
N ASP A 66 -0.13 -10.93 -9.33
CA ASP A 66 -1.23 -11.63 -8.68
C ASP A 66 -0.60 -12.74 -7.80
N VAL A 67 0.13 -12.38 -6.72
CA VAL A 67 0.52 -13.34 -5.68
C VAL A 67 -0.74 -13.69 -4.89
N TYR A 68 -1.41 -14.75 -5.32
CA TYR A 68 -2.32 -15.53 -4.50
C TYR A 68 -1.75 -16.92 -4.26
#